data_AF-A0A519T7X4-F1
#
_entry.id   AF-A0A519T7X4-F1
#
_cell.length_a   1.000
_cell.length_b   1.000
_cell.length_c   1.000
_cell.angle_alpha   90.00
_cell.angle_beta   90.00
_cell.angle_gamma   90.00
#
_symmetry.space_group_name_H-M   'P 1'
#
loop_
_entity.id
_entity.type
_entity.pdbx_description
1 polymer ?
#
loop_
_entity_poly.entity_id
_entity_poly.type
_entity_poly.pdbx_seq_one_letter_code
_entity_poly.pdbx_strand_id
1 'polypeptide(L)'
;MFYFRLACGVLAVVGHIYPVFAQFRGGKGVATILGMMLAIAPATVGVALLVFLAVLGTTRYVSLSSMSAGVAFAFLQLLPTFRPVNSLQIWFGLVL
;
A
#
# COMPACT_ATOMS: atom_id res chain seq x y z
N MET A 1 18.35 -8.57 -1.81
CA MET A 1 17.64 -8.05 -0.60
C MET A 1 16.24 -7.52 -0.89
N PHE A 2 15.99 -6.83 -2.00
CA PHE A 2 14.67 -6.27 -2.32
C PHE A 2 13.53 -7.32 -2.34
N TYR A 3 13.74 -8.44 -3.04
CA TYR A 3 12.79 -9.55 -3.14
C TYR A 3 12.39 -10.15 -1.78
N PHE A 4 13.31 -10.21 -0.82
CA PHE A 4 13.04 -10.72 0.52
C PHE A 4 12.08 -9.82 1.29
N ARG A 5 12.22 -8.49 1.15
CA ARG A 5 11.32 -7.51 1.78
C ARG A 5 9.89 -7.61 1.22
N LEU A 6 9.76 -7.80 -0.10
CA LEU A 6 8.46 -8.03 -0.74
C LEU A 6 7.82 -9.33 -0.25
N ALA A 7 8.58 -10.44 -0.22
CA ALA A 7 8.07 -11.72 0.26
C ALA A 7 7.57 -11.65 1.71
N CYS A 8 8.36 -11.06 2.62
CA CYS A 8 7.95 -10.85 4.01
C CYS A 8 6.70 -9.97 4.12
N GLY A 9 6.62 -8.91 3.33
CA GLY A 9 5.44 -8.05 3.31
C GLY A 9 4.19 -8.79 2.83
N VAL A 10 4.29 -9.60 1.77
CA VAL A 10 3.13 -10.31 1.21
C VAL A 10 2.62 -11.32 2.23
N LEU A 11 3.51 -12.02 2.91
CA LEU A 11 3.16 -12.89 4.02
C LEU A 11 2.45 -12.14 5.16
N ALA A 12 2.90 -10.92 5.49
CA ALA A 12 2.25 -10.09 6.51
C ALA A 12 0.84 -9.63 6.08
N VAL A 13 0.64 -9.28 4.80
CA VAL A 13 -0.68 -8.93 4.26
C VAL A 13 -1.60 -10.14 4.28
N VAL A 14 -1.13 -11.29 3.82
CA VAL A 14 -1.89 -12.56 3.83
C VAL A 14 -2.29 -12.95 5.25
N GLY A 15 -1.37 -12.87 6.22
CA GLY A 15 -1.67 -13.16 7.63
C GLY A 15 -2.70 -12.21 8.25
N HIS A 16 -2.82 -10.98 7.75
CA HIS A 16 -3.82 -10.02 8.21
C HIS A 16 -5.20 -10.20 7.54
N ILE A 17 -5.23 -10.62 6.28
CA ILE A 17 -6.48 -10.95 5.57
C ILE A 17 -7.04 -12.28 6.06
N TYR A 18 -6.17 -13.23 6.40
CA TYR A 18 -6.52 -14.57 6.87
C TYR A 18 -5.88 -14.89 8.22
N PRO A 19 -6.25 -14.18 9.30
CA PRO A 19 -5.73 -14.46 10.62
C PRO A 19 -6.23 -15.82 11.11
N VAL A 20 -5.30 -16.72 11.42
CA VAL A 20 -5.59 -18.05 11.99
C VAL A 20 -6.36 -17.92 13.31
N PHE A 21 -6.06 -16.87 14.09
CA PHE A 21 -6.69 -16.60 15.39
C PHE A 21 -8.13 -16.06 15.31
N ALA A 22 -8.60 -15.62 14.14
CA ALA A 22 -9.96 -15.10 13.98
C ALA A 22 -10.77 -15.89 12.93
N GLN A 23 -10.57 -17.21 12.86
CA GLN A 23 -11.33 -18.11 11.99
C GLN A 23 -11.29 -17.70 10.50
N PHE A 24 -10.14 -17.22 10.02
CA PHE A 24 -9.96 -16.76 8.63
C PHE A 24 -10.84 -15.57 8.23
N ARG A 25 -11.42 -14.84 9.19
CA ARG A 25 -12.17 -13.59 8.95
C ARG A 25 -11.30 -12.38 9.28
N GLY A 26 -10.50 -11.92 8.31
CA GLY A 26 -9.65 -10.75 8.46
C GLY A 26 -10.24 -9.45 7.88
N GLY A 27 -9.46 -8.37 8.01
CA GLY A 27 -9.79 -7.05 7.50
C GLY A 27 -9.32 -6.82 6.06
N LYS A 28 -9.52 -5.60 5.54
CA LYS A 28 -9.20 -5.21 4.15
C LYS A 28 -7.70 -5.09 3.82
N GLY A 29 -6.80 -5.35 4.77
CA GLY A 29 -5.34 -5.33 4.53
C GLY A 29 -4.70 -3.95 4.27
N VAL A 30 -5.47 -2.86 4.24
CA VAL A 30 -4.95 -1.54 3.85
C VAL A 30 -3.81 -1.03 4.73
N ALA A 31 -3.90 -1.24 6.06
CA ALA A 31 -2.86 -0.80 6.99
C ALA A 31 -1.56 -1.61 6.83
N THR A 32 -1.65 -2.91 6.56
CA THR A 32 -0.48 -3.77 6.37
C THR A 32 0.20 -3.52 5.03
N ILE A 33 -0.59 -3.21 4.00
CA ILE A 33 -0.14 -2.74 2.70
C ILE A 33 0.64 -1.42 2.83
N LEU A 34 0.06 -0.44 3.53
CA LEU A 34 0.73 0.85 3.78
C LEU A 34 2.06 0.64 4.52
N GLY A 35 2.07 -0.21 5.55
CA GLY A 35 3.29 -0.55 6.30
C GLY A 35 4.36 -1.22 5.43
N MET A 36 3.97 -2.17 4.56
CA MET A 36 4.89 -2.79 3.60
C MET A 36 5.47 -1.75 2.64
N MET A 37 4.62 -0.91 2.04
CA MET A 37 5.06 0.10 1.08
C MET A 37 5.96 1.14 1.75
N LEU A 38 5.71 1.49 3.02
CA LEU A 38 6.55 2.44 3.78
C LEU A 38 7.98 1.89 3.96
N ALA A 39 8.12 0.59 4.20
CA ALA A 39 9.42 -0.07 4.32
C ALA A 39 10.18 -0.19 2.99
N ILE A 40 9.48 -0.07 1.87
CA ILE A 40 10.03 -0.21 0.52
C ILE A 40 10.34 1.16 -0.11
N ALA A 41 9.40 2.10 -0.03
CA ALA A 41 9.45 3.40 -0.69
C ALA A 41 8.79 4.48 0.20
N PRO A 42 9.50 4.97 1.23
CA PRO A 42 8.92 5.90 2.21
C PRO A 42 8.50 7.25 1.59
N ALA A 43 9.19 7.70 0.54
CA ALA A 43 8.92 8.98 -0.10
C ALA A 43 7.58 9.00 -0.84
N THR A 44 7.24 7.95 -1.61
CA THR A 44 5.94 7.84 -2.30
C THR A 44 4.79 7.59 -1.34
N VAL A 45 5.03 6.80 -0.29
CA VAL A 45 4.01 6.55 0.74
C VAL A 45 3.68 7.80 1.54
N GLY A 46 4.65 8.68 1.83
CA GLY A 46 4.36 9.95 2.50
C GLY A 46 3.33 10.79 1.75
N VAL A 47 3.43 10.86 0.42
CA VAL A 47 2.46 11.58 -0.42
C VAL A 47 1.13 10.82 -0.50
N ALA A 48 1.14 9.50 -0.69
CA ALA A 48 -0.08 8.71 -0.71
C ALA A 48 -0.85 8.76 0.64
N LEU A 49 -0.13 8.83 1.77
CA LEU A 49 -0.71 8.98 3.10
C LEU A 49 -1.34 10.37 3.27
N LEU A 50 -0.73 11.42 2.73
CA LEU A 50 -1.34 12.75 2.71
C LEU A 50 -2.65 12.76 1.90
N VAL A 51 -2.68 12.11 0.73
CA VAL A 51 -3.92 11.95 -0.05
C VAL A 51 -4.95 11.14 0.74
N PHE A 52 -4.55 10.03 1.37
CA PHE A 52 -5.42 9.22 2.21
C PHE A 52 -6.05 10.05 3.33
N LEU A 53 -5.27 10.84 4.07
CA LEU A 53 -5.75 11.68 5.16
C LEU A 53 -6.65 12.82 4.66
N ALA A 54 -6.33 13.43 3.53
CA ALA A 54 -7.16 14.47 2.91
C ALA A 54 -8.53 13.93 2.48
N VAL A 55 -8.56 12.74 1.85
CA VAL A 55 -9.81 12.09 1.43
C VAL A 55 -10.58 11.55 2.64
N LEU A 56 -9.90 11.04 3.66
CA LEU A 56 -10.54 10.58 4.89
C LEU A 56 -11.19 11.72 5.67
N GLY A 57 -10.51 12.86 5.76
CA GLY A 57 -11.04 14.06 6.43
C GLY A 57 -12.29 14.62 5.74
N THR A 58 -12.36 14.53 4.41
CA THR A 58 -13.48 15.05 3.61
C THR A 58 -14.64 14.07 3.48
N THR A 59 -14.36 12.80 3.20
CA THR A 59 -15.41 11.79 2.93
C THR A 59 -15.83 10.99 4.17
N ARG A 60 -15.01 10.96 5.24
CA ARG A 60 -15.14 10.06 6.40
C ARG A 60 -15.27 8.56 6.05
N TYR A 61 -15.01 8.17 4.82
CA TYR A 61 -15.07 6.78 4.36
C TYR A 61 -13.66 6.21 4.18
N VAL A 62 -13.32 5.24 5.02
CA VAL A 62 -12.01 4.56 4.99
C VAL A 62 -11.79 3.81 3.68
N SER A 63 -12.84 3.24 3.07
CA SER A 63 -12.75 2.54 1.79
C SER A 63 -12.41 3.46 0.61
N LEU A 64 -13.08 4.63 0.52
CA LEU A 64 -12.82 5.63 -0.52
C LEU A 64 -11.42 6.22 -0.40
N SER A 65 -10.98 6.48 0.83
CA SER A 65 -9.64 6.96 1.14
C SER A 65 -8.57 5.96 0.69
N SER A 66 -8.83 4.65 0.84
CA SER A 66 -7.90 3.59 0.41
C SER A 66 -7.80 3.49 -1.11
N MET A 67 -8.93 3.53 -1.82
CA MET A 67 -8.96 3.49 -3.28
C MET A 67 -8.27 4.72 -3.89
N SER A 68 -8.54 5.90 -3.36
CA SER A 68 -7.89 7.14 -3.82
C SER A 68 -6.39 7.16 -3.52
N ALA A 69 -5.96 6.63 -2.37
CA ALA A 69 -4.54 6.50 -2.05
C ALA A 69 -3.82 5.51 -2.99
N GLY A 70 -4.45 4.39 -3.36
CA GLY A 70 -3.91 3.45 -4.36
C GLY A 70 -3.75 4.10 -5.73
N VAL A 71 -4.78 4.82 -6.20
CA VAL A 71 -4.70 5.57 -7.47
C VAL A 71 -3.62 6.65 -7.44
N ALA A 72 -3.52 7.38 -6.33
CA ALA A 72 -2.48 8.39 -6.15
C ALA A 72 -1.07 7.74 -6.15
N PHE A 73 -0.92 6.59 -5.49
CA PHE A 73 0.35 5.86 -5.45
C PHE A 73 0.78 5.37 -6.85
N ALA A 74 -0.14 4.79 -7.61
CA ALA A 74 0.10 4.38 -9.00
C ALA A 74 0.45 5.58 -9.89
N PHE A 75 -0.26 6.70 -9.74
CA PHE A 75 0.02 7.93 -10.49
C PHE A 75 1.39 8.52 -10.15
N LEU A 76 1.78 8.51 -8.87
CA LEU A 76 3.08 9.01 -8.43
C LEU A 76 4.24 8.19 -8.99
N GLN A 77 4.10 6.88 -9.17
CA GLN A 77 5.13 6.04 -9.77
C GLN A 77 5.33 6.28 -11.27
N LEU A 78 4.37 6.90 -11.95
CA LEU A 78 4.54 7.31 -13.36
C LEU A 78 5.44 8.56 -13.50
N LEU A 79 5.53 9.39 -12.46
CA LEU A 79 6.36 10.59 -12.48
C LEU A 79 7.86 10.23 -12.42
N PRO A 80 8.72 10.82 -13.29
CA PRO A 80 10.16 10.54 -13.34
C PRO A 80 10.88 10.70 -12.00
N THR A 81 10.40 11.61 -11.15
CA THR A 81 10.97 11.95 -9.84
C THR A 81 10.85 10.82 -8.81
N PHE A 82 9.84 9.96 -8.94
CA PHE A 82 9.57 8.85 -8.00
C PHE A 82 9.65 7.48 -8.68
N ARG A 83 10.23 7.40 -9.88
CA ARG A 83 10.35 6.14 -10.60
C ARG A 83 11.11 5.13 -9.75
N PRO A 84 10.48 4.00 -9.38
CA PRO A 84 11.20 2.97 -8.67
C PRO A 84 12.29 2.38 -9.58
N VAL A 85 13.44 2.09 -8.99
CA VAL A 85 14.61 1.52 -9.69
C VAL A 85 14.29 0.13 -10.28
N ASN A 86 13.27 -0.56 -9.74
CA ASN A 86 12.91 -1.92 -10.12
C ASN A 86 11.52 -2.00 -10.78
N SER A 87 11.42 -2.65 -11.94
CA SER A 87 10.14 -2.87 -12.66
C SER A 87 9.07 -3.59 -11.83
N LEU A 88 9.47 -4.42 -10.87
CA LEU A 88 8.55 -5.13 -9.96
C LEU A 88 7.80 -4.20 -9.00
N GLN A 89 8.37 -3.06 -8.62
CA GLN A 89 7.67 -2.10 -7.75
C GLN A 89 6.54 -1.39 -8.47
N ILE A 90 6.66 -1.21 -9.79
CA ILE A 90 5.62 -0.61 -10.63
C ILE A 90 4.42 -1.56 -10.70
N TRP A 91 4.68 -2.85 -10.94
CA TRP A 91 3.64 -3.87 -10.93
C TRP A 91 2.96 -3.99 -9.56
N PHE A 92 3.74 -4.02 -8.48
CA PHE A 92 3.19 -4.06 -7.13
C PHE A 92 2.46 -2.76 -6.74
N GLY A 93 2.84 -1.59 -7.25
CA GLY A 93 2.10 -0.35 -6.97
C GLY A 93 0.84 -0.16 -7.80
N LEU A 94 0.68 -0.94 -8.88
CA LEU A 94 -0.47 -0.88 -9.78
C LEU A 94 -1.53 -1.94 -9.43
N VAL A 95 -1.09 -3.12 -8.99
CA VAL A 95 -1.98 -4.24 -8.60
C VAL A 95 -2.65 -4.01 -7.23
N LEU A 96 -2.13 -3.06 -6.45
CA LEU A 96 -2.35 -2.95 -5.01
C LEU A 96 -3.09 -1.65 -4.67
#